data_AF-A0A0Q7EPL2-F1
#
_entry.id   AF-A0A0Q7EPL2-F1
#
_cell.length_a   1.000
_cell.length_b   1.000
_cell.length_c   1.000
_cell.angle_alpha   90.00
_cell.angle_beta   90.00
_cell.angle_gamma   90.00
#
_symmetry.space_group_name_H-M   'P 1'
#
loop_
_entity.id
_entity.type
_entity.pdbx_description
1 polymer ?
#
loop_
_entity_poly.entity_id
_entity_poly.type
_entity_poly.pdbx_seq_one_letter_code
_entity_poly.pdbx_strand_id
1 'polypeptide(L)'
;MFDILVYLYETYYRPDACPEPAALARKLSAVGFDDEEISEALVWLTDLNEMAGVEQTLTAASTGTRYYVEEEQDALGTAAIGFIQFLESAQVLSPLQREIVIERALALDEIPVSLGKLKVIVLMLLWSQGKEPDALMFDDLFGSDEDQMPRLLH
;
A
#
# COMPACT_ATOMS: atom_id res chain seq x y z
N MET A 1 10.24 -2.82 9.17
CA MET A 1 10.06 -2.27 7.80
C MET A 1 9.02 -1.13 7.66
N PHE A 2 7.76 -1.29 8.09
CA PHE A 2 6.67 -0.34 7.72
C PHE A 2 6.90 1.11 8.16
N ASP A 3 7.54 1.32 9.31
CA ASP A 3 7.89 2.67 9.78
C ASP A 3 8.86 3.38 8.83
N ILE A 4 9.73 2.62 8.16
CA ILE A 4 10.61 3.15 7.11
C ILE A 4 9.78 3.58 5.91
N LEU A 5 8.79 2.79 5.48
CA LEU A 5 7.91 3.15 4.35
C LEU A 5 7.17 4.46 4.65
N VAL A 6 6.58 4.58 5.85
CA VAL A 6 5.93 5.83 6.30
C VAL A 6 6.92 7.00 6.32
N TYR A 7 8.10 6.80 6.91
CA TYR A 7 9.16 7.80 6.93
C TYR A 7 9.58 8.24 5.52
N LEU A 8 9.66 7.31 4.56
CA LEU A 8 9.99 7.63 3.18
C LEU A 8 8.94 8.52 2.55
N TYR A 9 7.66 8.22 2.73
CA TYR A 9 6.58 9.07 2.22
C TYR A 9 6.59 10.47 2.83
N GLU A 10 6.79 10.57 4.15
CA GLU A 10 6.87 11.87 4.84
C GLU A 10 8.10 12.69 4.43
N THR A 11 9.23 12.01 4.19
CA THR A 11 10.51 12.65 3.87
C THR A 11 10.63 12.98 2.38
N TYR A 12 10.05 12.14 1.52
CA TYR A 12 10.15 12.19 0.07
C TYR A 12 8.75 12.15 -0.52
N TYR A 13 8.15 13.33 -0.69
CA TYR A 13 6.80 13.45 -1.23
C TYR A 13 6.63 12.85 -2.65
N ARG A 14 7.74 12.68 -3.39
CA ARG A 14 7.75 12.04 -4.71
C ARG A 14 8.83 10.97 -4.81
N PRO A 15 8.59 9.91 -5.62
CA PRO A 15 9.56 8.83 -5.80
C PRO A 15 10.86 9.28 -6.48
N ASP A 16 10.81 10.29 -7.36
CA ASP A 16 11.98 10.85 -8.04
C ASP A 16 12.91 11.65 -7.12
N ALA A 17 12.41 12.11 -5.97
CA ALA A 17 13.21 12.75 -4.94
C ALA A 17 13.98 11.75 -4.06
N CYS A 18 13.68 10.45 -4.19
CA CYS A 18 14.30 9.39 -3.42
C CYS A 18 15.75 9.17 -3.91
N PRO A 19 16.75 9.19 -3.03
CA PRO A 19 18.14 8.95 -3.44
C PRO A 19 18.35 7.48 -3.83
N GLU A 20 19.46 7.23 -4.54
CA GLU A 20 19.93 5.88 -4.86
C GLU A 20 19.93 4.96 -3.62
N PRO A 21 19.60 3.64 -3.76
CA PRO A 21 19.39 2.74 -2.63
C PRO A 21 20.52 2.74 -1.59
N ALA A 22 21.78 2.80 -2.03
CA ALA A 22 22.94 2.84 -1.13
C ALA A 22 23.08 4.17 -0.36
N ALA A 23 22.61 5.28 -0.92
CA ALA A 23 22.55 6.56 -0.21
C ALA A 23 21.34 6.60 0.73
N LEU A 24 20.22 6.00 0.33
CA LEU A 24 19.03 5.88 1.16
C LEU A 24 19.29 5.05 2.42
N ALA A 25 19.88 3.86 2.27
CA ALA A 25 20.24 3.00 3.39
C ALA A 25 21.09 3.73 4.44
N ARG A 26 22.15 4.42 4.00
CA ARG A 26 23.01 5.21 4.90
C ARG A 26 22.25 6.32 5.63
N LYS A 27 21.28 6.95 4.98
CA LYS A 27 20.45 7.98 5.60
C LYS A 27 19.54 7.36 6.66
N LEU A 28 18.89 6.23 6.35
CA LEU A 28 18.01 5.53 7.28
C LEU A 28 18.76 5.03 8.51
N SER A 29 19.96 4.46 8.35
CA SER A 29 20.80 4.06 9.49
C SER A 29 21.22 5.29 10.34
N ALA A 30 21.46 6.45 9.71
CA ALA A 30 21.78 7.69 10.44
C ALA A 30 20.58 8.28 11.20
N VAL A 31 19.36 7.97 10.77
CA VAL A 31 18.11 8.32 11.48
C VAL A 31 17.86 7.37 12.66
N GLY A 32 18.46 6.17 12.63
CA GLY A 32 18.41 5.18 13.71
C GLY A 32 17.55 3.96 13.42
N PHE A 33 17.17 3.72 12.16
CA PHE A 33 16.52 2.47 11.75
C PHE A 33 17.52 1.30 11.78
N ASP A 34 17.01 0.10 12.07
CA ASP A 34 17.80 -1.12 12.08
C ASP A 34 18.17 -1.57 10.65
N ASP A 35 19.38 -2.09 10.47
CA ASP A 35 19.89 -2.47 9.15
C ASP A 35 19.10 -3.63 8.50
N GLU A 36 18.51 -4.53 9.31
CA GLU A 36 17.63 -5.61 8.84
C GLU A 36 16.31 -5.02 8.32
N GLU A 37 15.68 -4.12 9.08
CA GLU A 37 14.45 -3.44 8.66
C GLU A 37 14.65 -2.56 7.42
N ILE A 38 15.82 -1.90 7.31
CA ILE A 38 16.20 -1.14 6.12
C ILE A 38 16.30 -2.06 4.91
N SER A 39 17.00 -3.18 5.05
CA SER A 39 17.19 -4.12 3.96
C SER A 39 15.85 -4.70 3.49
N GLU A 40 14.99 -5.10 4.43
CA GLU A 40 13.63 -5.58 4.17
C GLU A 40 12.81 -4.53 3.41
N ALA A 41 12.80 -3.28 3.88
CA ALA A 41 12.05 -2.18 3.26
C ALA A 41 12.50 -1.88 1.82
N LEU A 42 13.82 -1.90 1.58
CA LEU A 42 14.38 -1.62 0.26
C LEU A 42 14.08 -2.74 -0.74
N VAL A 43 14.13 -4.00 -0.30
CA VAL A 43 13.73 -5.14 -1.15
C VAL A 43 12.24 -5.05 -1.47
N TRP A 44 11.41 -4.85 -0.43
CA TRP A 44 9.97 -4.72 -0.60
C TRP A 44 9.57 -3.59 -1.56
N LEU A 45 10.20 -2.43 -1.43
CA LEU A 45 9.94 -1.28 -2.30
C LEU A 45 10.38 -1.54 -3.74
N THR A 46 11.49 -2.26 -3.92
CA THR A 46 11.98 -2.66 -5.24
C THR A 46 10.96 -3.56 -5.93
N ASP A 47 10.49 -4.60 -5.24
CA ASP A 47 9.53 -5.55 -5.78
C ASP A 47 8.18 -4.88 -6.09
N LEU A 48 7.74 -3.93 -5.24
CA LEU A 48 6.56 -3.11 -5.51
C LEU A 48 6.70 -2.32 -6.80
N ASN A 49 7.83 -1.64 -6.99
CA ASN A 49 8.10 -0.80 -8.17
C ASN A 49 8.15 -1.62 -9.46
N GLU A 50 8.74 -2.82 -9.42
CA GLU A 50 8.76 -3.73 -10.56
C GLU A 50 7.34 -4.13 -10.99
N MET A 51 6.48 -4.49 -10.03
CA MET A 51 5.07 -4.83 -10.31
C MET A 51 4.28 -3.62 -10.81
N ALA A 52 4.47 -2.46 -10.20
CA ALA A 52 3.81 -1.22 -10.61
C ALA A 52 4.22 -0.76 -12.01
N GLY A 53 5.47 -1.05 -12.45
CA GLY A 53 5.94 -0.78 -13.80
C GLY A 53 5.29 -1.67 -14.87
N VAL A 54 5.02 -2.95 -14.54
CA VAL A 54 4.32 -3.87 -15.43
C VAL A 54 2.86 -3.45 -15.66
N GLU A 55 2.19 -2.92 -14.63
CA GLU A 55 0.82 -2.38 -14.70
C GLU A 55 0.66 -1.32 -15.78
N GLN A 56 1.60 -0.38 -15.88
CA GLN A 56 1.57 0.70 -16.87
C GLN A 56 1.59 0.19 -18.32
N THR A 57 2.11 -1.01 -18.55
CA THR A 57 2.16 -1.65 -19.87
C THR A 57 0.89 -2.44 -20.18
N LEU A 58 0.15 -2.87 -19.15
CA LEU A 58 -1.03 -3.73 -19.25
C LEU A 58 -2.29 -2.96 -18.83
N THR A 59 -2.70 -1.97 -19.62
CA THR A 59 -3.97 -1.25 -19.43
C THR A 59 -5.17 -2.06 -19.96
N ALA A 60 -5.32 -3.30 -19.50
CA ALA A 60 -6.52 -4.08 -19.78
C ALA A 60 -7.60 -3.72 -18.75
N ALA A 61 -8.65 -3.02 -19.20
CA ALA A 61 -9.84 -2.81 -18.38
C ALA A 61 -10.50 -4.17 -18.08
N SER A 62 -10.33 -4.67 -16.86
CA SER A 62 -11.06 -5.84 -16.39
C SER A 62 -12.40 -5.39 -15.81
N THR A 63 -13.50 -5.94 -16.33
CA THR A 63 -14.86 -5.71 -15.81
C THR A 63 -15.35 -6.88 -14.96
N GLY A 64 -14.49 -7.86 -14.70
CA GLY A 64 -14.83 -9.06 -13.93
C GLY A 64 -14.87 -8.81 -12.43
N THR A 65 -15.77 -9.51 -11.74
CA THR A 65 -15.82 -9.53 -10.27
C THR A 65 -14.75 -10.47 -9.72
N ARG A 66 -13.91 -10.00 -8.78
CA ARG A 66 -12.95 -10.85 -8.07
C ARG A 66 -13.63 -11.61 -6.94
N TYR A 67 -13.25 -12.87 -6.79
CA TYR A 67 -13.60 -13.71 -5.65
C TYR A 67 -12.32 -14.06 -4.88
N TYR A 68 -12.34 -13.91 -3.55
CA TYR A 68 -11.24 -14.27 -2.66
C TYR A 68 -11.34 -15.74 -2.27
N VAL A 69 -10.25 -16.49 -2.41
CA VAL A 69 -10.19 -17.89 -1.93
C VAL A 69 -10.02 -17.94 -0.41
N GLU A 70 -10.27 -19.09 0.21
CA GLU A 70 -10.21 -19.26 1.67
C GLU A 70 -8.85 -18.83 2.24
N GLU A 71 -7.75 -19.21 1.59
CA GLU A 71 -6.39 -18.82 1.97
C GLU A 71 -6.19 -17.29 1.98
N GLU A 72 -6.70 -16.59 0.96
CA GLU A 72 -6.64 -15.12 0.92
C GLU A 72 -7.53 -14.48 2.00
N GLN A 73 -8.68 -15.09 2.28
CA GLN A 73 -9.58 -14.60 3.33
C GLN A 73 -8.96 -14.71 4.71
N ASP A 74 -8.27 -15.81 4.99
CA ASP A 74 -7.56 -16.01 6.25
C ASP A 74 -6.35 -15.07 6.37
N ALA A 75 -5.56 -14.95 5.29
CA ALA A 75 -4.37 -14.11 5.27
C ALA A 75 -4.67 -12.61 5.36
N LEU A 76 -5.70 -12.12 4.66
CA LEU A 76 -6.05 -10.70 4.67
C LEU A 76 -7.00 -10.36 5.83
N GLY A 77 -7.95 -11.24 6.13
CA GLY A 77 -9.05 -10.96 7.04
C GLY A 77 -10.11 -10.02 6.43
N THR A 78 -11.26 -9.95 7.09
CA THR A 78 -12.45 -9.24 6.57
C THR A 78 -12.23 -7.73 6.43
N ALA A 79 -11.51 -7.10 7.36
CA ALA A 79 -11.28 -5.65 7.34
C ALA A 79 -10.42 -5.22 6.15
N ALA A 80 -9.34 -5.94 5.88
CA ALA A 80 -8.45 -5.71 4.73
C ALA A 80 -9.20 -5.89 3.41
N ILE A 81 -9.97 -6.97 3.27
CA ILE A 81 -10.76 -7.25 2.07
C ILE A 81 -11.80 -6.15 1.83
N GLY A 82 -12.53 -5.75 2.87
CA GLY A 82 -13.53 -4.68 2.78
C GLY A 82 -12.89 -3.35 2.35
N PHE A 83 -11.71 -3.04 2.87
CA PHE A 83 -10.97 -1.84 2.50
C PHE A 83 -10.50 -1.88 1.03
N ILE A 84 -9.96 -3.00 0.56
CA ILE A 84 -9.58 -3.17 -0.86
C ILE A 84 -10.79 -2.99 -1.77
N GLN A 85 -11.92 -3.62 -1.45
CA GLN A 85 -13.17 -3.50 -2.22
C GLN A 85 -13.68 -2.06 -2.25
N PHE A 86 -13.62 -1.36 -1.11
CA PHE A 86 -13.96 0.05 -1.03
C PHE A 86 -13.12 0.89 -1.98
N LEU A 87 -11.79 0.74 -1.96
CA LEU A 87 -10.88 1.48 -2.83
C LEU A 87 -11.10 1.19 -4.32
N GLU A 88 -11.37 -0.06 -4.70
CA GLU A 88 -11.72 -0.41 -6.08
C GLU A 88 -13.06 0.23 -6.49
N SER A 89 -14.08 0.18 -5.63
CA SER A 89 -15.39 0.77 -5.90
C SER A 89 -15.34 2.31 -6.06
N ALA A 90 -14.46 2.96 -5.29
CA ALA A 90 -14.18 4.38 -5.38
C ALA A 90 -13.24 4.76 -6.54
N GLN A 91 -12.80 3.77 -7.34
CA GLN A 91 -11.87 3.93 -8.47
C GLN A 91 -10.49 4.50 -8.05
N VAL A 92 -10.12 4.31 -6.78
CA VAL A 92 -8.78 4.63 -6.27
C VAL A 92 -7.77 3.60 -6.78
N LEU A 93 -8.17 2.33 -6.74
CA LEU A 93 -7.39 1.22 -7.28
C LEU A 93 -8.05 0.68 -8.56
N SER A 94 -7.23 0.48 -9.59
CA SER A 94 -7.59 -0.34 -10.75
C SER A 94 -7.63 -1.82 -10.35
N PRO A 95 -8.32 -2.68 -11.13
CA PRO A 95 -8.30 -4.12 -10.89
C PRO A 95 -6.89 -4.70 -10.86
N LEU A 96 -5.94 -4.12 -11.60
CA LEU A 96 -4.54 -4.59 -11.61
C LEU A 96 -3.77 -4.07 -10.39
N GLN A 97 -3.99 -2.81 -9.98
CA GLN A 97 -3.42 -2.28 -8.74
C GLN A 97 -3.92 -3.06 -7.52
N ARG A 98 -5.18 -3.50 -7.51
CA ARG A 98 -5.72 -4.40 -6.49
C ARG A 98 -4.89 -5.68 -6.35
N GLU A 99 -4.54 -6.33 -7.46
CA GLU A 99 -3.70 -7.54 -7.42
C GLU A 99 -2.34 -7.27 -6.81
N ILE A 100 -1.72 -6.14 -7.15
CA ILE A 100 -0.42 -5.74 -6.57
C ILE A 100 -0.56 -5.58 -5.06
N VAL A 101 -1.60 -4.90 -4.58
CA VAL A 101 -1.83 -4.73 -3.13
C VAL A 101 -2.00 -6.07 -2.43
N ILE A 102 -2.79 -6.99 -2.99
CA ILE A 102 -3.01 -8.33 -2.43
C ILE A 102 -1.69 -9.11 -2.40
N GLU A 103 -0.97 -9.16 -3.51
CA GLU A 103 0.32 -9.84 -3.61
C GLU A 103 1.33 -9.30 -2.60
N ARG A 104 1.39 -7.99 -2.39
CA ARG A 104 2.26 -7.38 -1.36
C ARG A 104 1.82 -7.66 0.07
N ALA A 105 0.51 -7.77 0.32
CA ALA A 105 -0.01 -8.13 1.63
C ALA A 105 0.27 -9.61 1.95
N LEU A 106 0.11 -10.51 0.98
CA LEU A 106 0.39 -11.94 1.14
C LEU A 106 1.89 -12.26 1.28
N ALA A 107 2.76 -11.38 0.79
CA ALA A 107 4.21 -11.49 1.01
C ALA A 107 4.64 -11.17 2.45
N LEU A 108 3.73 -10.68 3.30
CA LEU A 108 4.01 -10.47 4.72
C LEU A 108 3.89 -11.78 5.49
N ASP A 109 4.80 -12.03 6.42
CA ASP A 109 4.71 -13.15 7.36
C ASP A 109 3.77 -12.80 8.54
N GLU A 110 2.56 -12.32 8.23
CA GLU A 110 1.54 -11.91 9.20
C GLU A 110 0.15 -12.32 8.73
N ILE A 111 -0.52 -13.13 9.55
CA ILE A 111 -1.87 -13.63 9.27
C ILE A 111 -2.75 -13.44 10.52
N PRO A 112 -3.83 -12.64 10.46
CA PRO A 112 -4.24 -11.79 9.34
C PRO A 112 -3.41 -10.49 9.27
N VAL A 113 -3.22 -9.97 8.06
CA VAL A 113 -2.57 -8.67 7.83
C VAL A 113 -3.37 -7.55 8.49
N SER A 114 -2.71 -6.72 9.31
CA SER A 114 -3.37 -5.57 9.93
C SER A 114 -3.80 -4.53 8.88
N LEU A 115 -4.97 -3.92 9.11
CA LEU A 115 -5.49 -2.87 8.23
C LEU A 115 -4.52 -1.68 8.09
N GLY A 116 -3.81 -1.33 9.18
CA GLY A 116 -2.81 -0.27 9.16
C GLY A 116 -1.67 -0.55 8.17
N LYS A 117 -1.14 -1.78 8.17
CA LYS A 117 -0.10 -2.18 7.20
C LYS A 117 -0.62 -2.18 5.77
N LEU A 118 -1.84 -2.68 5.55
CA LEU A 118 -2.46 -2.62 4.23
C LEU A 118 -2.60 -1.19 3.70
N LYS A 119 -2.98 -0.23 4.57
CA LYS A 119 -3.03 1.19 4.20
C LYS A 119 -1.67 1.73 3.77
N VAL A 120 -0.60 1.32 4.44
CA VAL A 120 0.77 1.68 4.03
C VAL A 120 1.14 1.05 2.68
N ILE A 121 0.77 -0.21 2.42
CA ILE A 121 0.98 -0.85 1.11
C ILE A 121 0.31 -0.05 -0.01
N VAL A 122 -0.97 0.29 0.17
CA VAL A 122 -1.74 1.09 -0.79
C VAL A 122 -1.09 2.46 -1.01
N LEU A 123 -0.71 3.13 0.09
CA LEU A 123 -0.03 4.41 0.03
C LEU A 123 1.26 4.34 -0.80
N MET A 124 2.11 3.34 -0.54
CA MET A 124 3.35 3.16 -1.29
C MET A 124 3.12 2.85 -2.76
N LEU A 125 2.07 2.09 -3.10
CA LEU A 125 1.72 1.80 -4.49
C LEU A 125 1.30 3.07 -5.25
N LEU A 126 0.47 3.91 -4.63
CA LEU A 126 0.07 5.18 -5.26
C LEU A 126 1.25 6.15 -5.38
N TRP A 127 2.07 6.22 -4.32
CA TRP A 127 3.28 7.02 -4.28
C TRP A 127 4.29 6.63 -5.35
N SER A 128 4.55 5.33 -5.56
CA SER A 128 5.49 4.86 -6.57
C SER A 128 5.07 5.21 -8.01
N GLN A 129 3.77 5.32 -8.25
CA GLN A 129 3.23 5.75 -9.54
C GLN A 129 3.17 7.28 -9.73
N GLY A 130 3.64 8.05 -8.74
CA GLY A 130 3.58 9.51 -8.75
C GLY A 130 2.16 10.07 -8.74
N LYS A 131 1.16 9.24 -8.38
CA LYS A 131 -0.22 9.68 -8.17
C LYS A 131 -0.28 10.30 -6.78
N GLU A 132 -0.59 11.59 -6.71
CA GLU A 132 -0.92 12.21 -5.43
C GLU A 132 -2.28 11.65 -4.98
N PRO A 133 -2.37 10.98 -3.82
CA PRO A 133 -3.67 10.65 -3.27
C PRO A 133 -4.36 11.97 -2.95
N ASP A 134 -5.57 12.17 -3.48
CA ASP A 134 -6.33 13.40 -3.25
C ASP A 134 -6.47 13.62 -1.73
N ALA A 135 -6.48 14.87 -1.25
CA ALA A 135 -6.58 15.16 0.18
C ALA A 135 -7.86 14.57 0.81
N LEU A 136 -8.93 14.43 0.01
CA LEU A 136 -10.13 13.68 0.37
C LEU A 136 -9.91 12.16 0.48
N MET A 137 -9.05 11.57 -0.36
CA MET A 137 -8.66 10.16 -0.21
C MET A 137 -7.88 9.92 1.07
N PHE A 138 -7.04 10.87 1.50
CA PHE A 138 -6.31 10.76 2.77
C PHE A 138 -7.24 10.73 3.98
N ASP A 139 -8.28 11.55 3.99
CA ASP A 139 -9.24 11.60 5.09
C ASP A 139 -10.12 10.33 5.13
N ASP A 140 -10.38 9.67 4.00
CA ASP A 140 -11.08 8.38 3.98
C ASP A 140 -10.13 7.17 4.19
N LEU A 141 -8.87 7.24 3.76
CA LEU A 141 -7.85 6.20 3.99
C LEU A 141 -7.33 6.22 5.43
N PHE A 142 -7.16 7.38 6.04
CA PHE A 142 -6.57 7.56 7.38
C PHE A 142 -7.53 8.19 8.40
N GLY A 143 -8.75 8.53 7.98
CA GLY A 143 -9.83 8.93 8.88
C GLY A 143 -10.03 7.86 9.95
N SER A 144 -9.95 8.32 11.18
CA SER A 144 -10.01 7.54 12.40
C SER A 144 -11.23 6.61 12.38
N ASP A 145 -11.04 5.35 12.79
CA ASP A 145 -12.15 4.45 13.18
C ASP A 145 -13.05 5.09 14.29
N GLU A 146 -12.60 6.18 14.93
CA GLU A 146 -13.37 6.95 15.92
C GLU A 146 -14.38 7.96 15.33
N ASP A 147 -14.30 8.33 14.05
CA ASP A 147 -15.20 9.33 13.42
C ASP A 147 -16.26 8.73 12.48
N GLN A 148 -16.32 7.40 12.35
CA GLN A 148 -17.51 6.74 11.82
C GLN A 148 -18.65 6.78 12.86
N MET A 149 -19.17 7.98 13.12
CA MET A 149 -20.55 8.09 13.57
C MET A 149 -21.41 7.33 12.56
N PRO A 150 -22.31 6.43 12.99
CA PRO A 150 -23.16 5.71 12.07
C PRO A 150 -23.93 6.77 11.28
N ARG A 151 -23.67 6.87 9.96
CA ARG A 151 -24.49 7.66 9.06
C ARG A 151 -25.88 7.01 9.11
N LEU A 152 -26.72 7.55 10.00
CA LEU A 152 -28.12 7.22 10.08
C LEU A 152 -28.72 7.56 8.71
N LEU A 153 -29.04 6.50 7.98
CA LEU A 153 -29.80 6.56 6.74
C LEU A 153 -31.05 7.42 6.97
N HIS A 154 -31.26 8.41 6.10
CA HIS A 154 -32.51 9.15 6.01
C HIS A 154 -33.00 9.21 4.57
#